data_AF-A0A9D1J7N0-F1
#
_entry.id   AF-A0A9D1J7N0-F1
#
_cell.length_a   1.000
_cell.length_b   1.000
_cell.length_c   1.000
_cell.angle_alpha   90.00
_cell.angle_beta   90.00
_cell.angle_gamma   90.00
#
_symmetry.space_group_name_H-M   'P 1'
#
loop_
_entity.id
_entity.type
_entity.pdbx_description
1 polymer ?
#
loop_
_entity_poly.entity_id
_entity_poly.type
_entity_poly.pdbx_seq_one_letter_code
_entity_poly.pdbx_strand_id
1 'polypeptide(L)'
;MLDFESIGKVIHELRTKHGYSQDSLAELLGVSHQAVSRWELGMAVPTVDNLVELCDLFEVSFEQLLCLDKKAQFDPKDIFKGHSRMFVLKQIINGQFDFDVAANFNIFLPQERLMLLRAVKEGKLSVNKFVLNDKLTNEERRLLRGAK
;
A
#
# COMPACT_ATOMS: atom_id res chain seq x y z
N MET A 1 -5.40 4.09 -1.09
CA MET A 1 -5.75 5.02 0.01
C MET A 1 -4.48 5.21 0.80
N LEU A 2 -4.14 6.43 1.17
CA LEU A 2 -2.96 6.72 1.98
C LEU A 2 -3.12 6.05 3.35
N ASP A 3 -2.04 5.49 3.87
CA ASP A 3 -2.00 4.88 5.21
C ASP A 3 -1.63 5.96 6.23
N PHE A 4 -2.64 6.54 6.87
CA PHE A 4 -2.45 7.65 7.82
C PHE A 4 -1.68 7.23 9.07
N GLU A 5 -1.75 5.95 9.47
CA GLU A 5 -0.98 5.46 10.62
C GLU A 5 0.52 5.42 10.29
N SER A 6 0.88 4.94 9.10
CA SER A 6 2.27 4.92 8.63
C SER A 6 2.81 6.33 8.42
N ILE A 7 2.01 7.25 7.85
CA ILE A 7 2.39 8.66 7.70
C ILE A 7 2.63 9.31 9.07
N GLY A 8 1.74 9.08 10.04
CA GLY A 8 1.89 9.60 11.40
C GLY A 8 3.18 9.14 12.08
N LYS A 9 3.53 7.86 11.92
CA LYS A 9 4.81 7.31 12.41
C LYS A 9 6.02 8.00 11.77
N VAL A 10 5.99 8.24 10.46
CA VAL A 10 7.07 8.96 9.77
C VAL A 10 7.20 10.40 10.28
N ILE A 11 6.09 11.12 10.47
CA ILE A 11 6.12 12.48 11.04
C ILE A 11 6.74 12.46 12.43
N HIS A 12 6.34 11.51 13.28
CA HIS A 12 6.91 11.35 14.63
C HIS A 12 8.42 11.06 14.60
N GLU A 13 8.84 10.13 13.74
CA GLU A 13 10.24 9.74 13.57
C GLU A 13 11.09 10.93 13.10
N LEU A 14 10.63 11.67 12.08
CA LEU A 14 11.34 12.83 11.58
C LEU A 14 11.40 13.94 12.62
N ARG A 15 10.28 14.23 13.31
CA ARG A 15 10.24 15.24 14.38
C ARG A 15 11.25 14.93 15.48
N THR A 16 11.25 13.69 15.98
CA THR A 16 12.16 13.28 17.06
C THR A 16 13.61 13.23 16.62
N LYS A 17 13.90 12.80 15.38
CA LYS A 17 15.24 12.84 14.79
C LYS A 17 15.81 14.26 14.71
N HIS A 18 14.96 15.25 14.47
CA HIS A 18 15.34 16.67 14.45
C HIS A 18 15.30 17.32 15.85
N GLY A 19 14.99 16.57 16.90
CA GLY A 19 15.02 17.06 18.29
C GLY A 19 13.83 17.93 18.70
N TYR A 20 12.77 17.98 17.89
CA TYR A 20 11.59 18.79 18.19
C TYR A 20 10.62 18.07 19.14
N SER A 21 10.03 18.79 20.09
CA SER A 21 8.79 18.38 20.78
C SER A 21 7.57 18.63 19.89
N GLN A 22 6.42 18.01 20.20
CA GLN A 22 5.17 18.28 19.47
C GLN A 22 4.79 19.78 19.54
N ASP A 23 5.01 20.44 20.68
CA ASP A 23 4.79 21.87 20.83
C ASP A 23 5.70 22.70 19.92
N SER A 24 7.00 22.38 19.89
CA SER A 24 7.94 23.13 19.03
C SER A 24 7.66 22.94 17.55
N LEU A 25 7.26 21.74 17.11
CA LEU A 25 6.87 21.52 15.72
C LEU A 25 5.58 22.27 15.39
N ALA A 26 4.63 22.30 16.32
CA ALA A 26 3.38 23.04 16.14
C ALA A 26 3.64 24.55 16.00
N GLU A 27 4.55 25.11 16.81
CA GLU A 27 4.97 26.51 16.72
C GLU A 27 5.66 26.82 15.38
N LEU A 28 6.58 25.96 14.94
CA LEU A 28 7.28 26.11 13.65
C LEU A 28 6.33 26.12 12.44
N LEU A 29 5.27 25.29 12.49
CA LEU A 29 4.29 25.15 11.42
C LEU A 29 3.05 26.05 11.58
N GLY A 30 3.01 26.91 12.60
CA GLY A 30 1.85 27.77 12.87
C GLY A 30 0.54 27.02 13.13
N VAL A 31 0.60 25.80 13.66
CA VAL A 31 -0.56 24.93 13.93
C VAL A 31 -0.73 24.68 15.44
N SER A 32 -1.82 24.02 15.83
CA SER A 32 -2.00 23.64 17.24
C SER A 32 -1.21 22.37 17.58
N HIS A 33 -0.76 22.26 18.84
CA HIS A 33 -0.19 21.01 19.38
C HIS A 33 -1.10 19.80 19.11
N GLN A 34 -2.42 19.99 19.25
CA GLN A 34 -3.41 18.94 18.99
C GLN A 34 -3.42 18.49 17.53
N ALA A 35 -3.15 19.37 16.56
CA ALA A 35 -3.02 18.99 15.16
C ALA A 35 -1.85 18.02 14.95
N VAL A 36 -0.66 18.37 15.45
CA VAL A 36 0.54 17.51 15.38
C VAL A 36 0.30 16.16 16.05
N SER A 37 -0.27 16.16 17.26
CA SER A 37 -0.63 14.93 17.98
C SER A 37 -1.58 14.04 17.17
N ARG A 38 -2.61 14.62 16.55
CA ARG A 38 -3.56 13.86 15.71
C ARG A 38 -2.91 13.31 14.44
N TRP A 39 -1.97 14.03 13.83
CA TRP A 39 -1.23 13.55 12.67
C TRP A 39 -0.35 12.36 13.03
N GLU A 40 0.41 12.45 14.12
CA GLU A 40 1.29 11.36 14.57
C GLU A 40 0.52 10.10 14.97
N LEU A 41 -0.71 10.25 15.44
CA LEU A 41 -1.62 9.14 15.77
C LEU A 41 -2.44 8.63 14.56
N GLY A 42 -2.26 9.20 13.36
CA GLY A 42 -3.02 8.84 12.16
C GLY A 42 -4.51 9.17 12.22
N MET A 43 -4.95 10.02 13.16
CA MET A 43 -6.35 10.41 13.37
C MET A 43 -6.79 11.62 12.54
N ALA A 44 -5.84 12.27 11.86
CA ALA A 44 -6.05 13.35 10.91
C ALA A 44 -4.88 13.38 9.93
N VAL A 45 -5.03 14.14 8.84
CA VAL A 45 -3.98 14.31 7.83
C VAL A 45 -3.56 15.78 7.83
N PRO A 46 -2.26 16.10 7.70
CA PRO A 46 -1.83 17.47 7.45
C PRO A 46 -2.44 18.01 6.14
N THR A 47 -2.67 19.31 6.05
CA THR A 47 -3.07 19.95 4.78
C THR A 47 -1.92 19.87 3.78
N VAL A 48 -2.19 20.18 2.51
CA VAL A 48 -1.13 20.24 1.48
C VAL A 48 -0.05 21.25 1.89
N ASP A 49 -0.44 22.42 2.40
CA ASP A 49 0.50 23.44 2.86
C ASP A 49 1.39 22.92 4.00
N ASN A 50 0.79 22.27 5.01
CA ASN A 50 1.56 21.66 6.10
C ASN A 50 2.52 20.58 5.60
N LEU A 51 2.13 19.81 4.58
CA LEU A 51 3.01 18.79 3.99
C LEU A 51 4.21 19.43 3.28
N VAL A 52 4.02 20.55 2.57
CA VAL A 52 5.12 21.30 1.95
C VAL A 52 6.09 21.77 3.04
N GLU A 53 5.58 22.41 4.09
CA GLU A 53 6.41 22.91 5.19
C GLU A 53 7.14 21.78 5.93
N LEU A 54 6.48 20.63 6.15
CA LEU A 54 7.11 19.45 6.76
C LEU A 54 8.22 18.87 5.88
N CYS A 55 8.03 18.82 4.55
CA CYS A 55 9.06 18.36 3.62
C CYS A 55 10.28 19.26 3.66
N ASP A 56 10.08 20.58 3.64
CA ASP A 56 11.15 21.56 3.71
C ASP A 56 11.87 21.52 5.06
N LEU A 57 11.12 21.45 6.17
CA LEU A 57 11.67 21.43 7.53
C LEU A 57 12.48 20.17 7.82
N PHE A 58 12.05 19.02 7.31
CA PHE A 58 12.72 17.73 7.56
C PHE A 58 13.67 17.31 6.44
N GLU A 59 13.81 18.12 5.39
CA GLU A 59 14.61 17.84 4.19
C GLU A 59 14.29 16.48 3.55
N VAL A 60 12.99 16.16 3.43
CA VAL A 60 12.49 14.92 2.83
C VAL A 60 11.59 15.19 1.64
N SER A 61 11.43 14.20 0.75
CA SER A 61 10.47 14.30 -0.36
C SER A 61 9.04 13.97 0.09
N PHE A 62 8.05 14.40 -0.69
CA PHE A 62 6.65 14.01 -0.49
C PHE A 62 6.48 12.49 -0.46
N GLU A 63 7.21 11.77 -1.31
CA GLU A 63 7.14 10.31 -1.37
C GLU A 63 7.60 9.67 -0.07
N GLN A 64 8.67 10.18 0.55
CA GLN A 64 9.16 9.70 1.84
C GLN A 64 8.17 10.04 2.97
N LEU A 65 7.71 11.29 3.03
CA LEU A 65 6.79 11.74 4.07
C LEU A 65 5.45 10.98 4.03
N LEU A 66 4.95 10.74 2.82
CA LEU A 66 3.66 10.06 2.59
C LEU A 66 3.78 8.53 2.48
N CYS A 67 4.95 7.95 2.75
CA CYS A 67 5.24 6.52 2.60
C CYS A 67 4.92 5.96 1.20
N LEU A 68 5.06 6.77 0.14
CA LEU A 68 4.83 6.37 -1.24
C LEU A 68 6.05 5.65 -1.84
N ASP A 69 7.22 5.81 -1.23
CA ASP A 69 8.48 5.18 -1.63
C ASP A 69 8.69 3.78 -1.00
N LYS A 70 8.02 3.52 0.14
CA LYS A 70 8.06 2.22 0.80
C LYS A 70 7.39 1.18 -0.08
N LYS A 71 8.21 0.36 -0.75
CA LYS A 71 7.75 -0.92 -1.30
C LYS A 71 7.09 -1.68 -0.17
N ALA A 72 5.82 -2.00 -0.33
CA ALA A 72 5.10 -2.78 0.64
C ALA A 72 5.91 -4.05 0.96
N GLN A 73 6.24 -4.24 2.23
CA GLN A 73 6.85 -5.48 2.69
C GLN A 73 5.72 -6.46 2.95
N PHE A 74 5.82 -7.63 2.32
CA PHE A 74 4.86 -8.72 2.48
C PHE A 74 5.55 -9.86 3.22
N ASP A 75 4.88 -10.41 4.22
CA ASP A 75 5.32 -11.65 4.84
C ASP A 75 5.06 -12.79 3.84
N PRO A 76 6.09 -13.53 3.37
CA PRO A 76 5.89 -14.61 2.42
C PRO A 76 4.97 -15.73 2.94
N LYS A 77 4.84 -15.87 4.27
CA LYS A 77 3.96 -16.86 4.90
C LYS A 77 2.51 -16.40 4.98
N ASP A 78 2.28 -15.09 5.02
CA ASP A 78 0.96 -14.47 5.03
C ASP A 78 1.00 -13.09 4.37
N ILE A 79 0.81 -13.08 3.04
CA ILE A 79 0.89 -11.85 2.23
C ILE A 79 -0.20 -10.82 2.58
N PHE A 80 -1.22 -11.20 3.36
CA PHE A 80 -2.30 -10.31 3.78
C PHE A 80 -2.07 -9.72 5.17
N LYS A 81 -1.04 -10.17 5.90
CA LYS A 81 -0.75 -9.70 7.24
C LYS A 81 -0.41 -8.21 7.22
N GLY A 82 -1.18 -7.42 7.99
CA GLY A 82 -0.99 -5.97 8.07
C GLY A 82 -1.47 -5.19 6.85
N HIS A 83 -2.10 -5.84 5.86
CA HIS A 83 -2.52 -5.21 4.61
C HIS A 83 -3.97 -5.56 4.26
N SER A 84 -4.71 -4.60 3.70
CA SER A 84 -6.02 -4.94 3.13
C SER A 84 -5.85 -5.86 1.92
N ARG A 85 -6.73 -6.86 1.74
CA ARG A 85 -6.64 -7.80 0.60
C ARG A 85 -6.65 -7.09 -0.75
N MET A 86 -7.46 -6.02 -0.87
CA MET A 86 -7.53 -5.17 -2.06
C MET A 86 -6.19 -4.47 -2.35
N PHE A 87 -5.49 -4.00 -1.32
CA PHE A 87 -4.17 -3.41 -1.49
C PHE A 87 -3.18 -4.43 -2.04
N VAL A 88 -3.08 -5.62 -1.42
CA VAL A 88 -2.19 -6.71 -1.87
C VAL A 88 -2.46 -7.07 -3.34
N LEU A 89 -3.73 -7.24 -3.71
CA LEU A 89 -4.12 -7.56 -5.10
C LEU A 89 -3.67 -6.49 -6.09
N LYS A 90 -3.81 -5.20 -5.74
CA LYS A 90 -3.33 -4.11 -6.59
C LYS A 90 -1.81 -4.13 -6.73
N GLN A 91 -1.08 -4.40 -5.65
CA GLN A 91 0.39 -4.49 -5.68
C GLN A 91 0.86 -5.63 -6.59
N ILE A 92 0.20 -6.79 -6.53
CA ILE A 92 0.47 -7.92 -7.43
C ILE A 92 0.15 -7.55 -8.89
N ILE A 93 -1.06 -7.04 -9.16
CA ILE A 93 -1.51 -6.72 -10.53
C ILE A 93 -0.67 -5.63 -11.18
N ASN A 94 -0.20 -4.65 -10.40
CA ASN A 94 0.64 -3.56 -10.90
C ASN A 94 2.13 -3.95 -11.01
N GLY A 95 2.50 -5.19 -10.67
CA GLY A 95 3.89 -5.65 -10.68
C GLY A 95 4.78 -5.01 -9.61
N GLN A 96 4.18 -4.43 -8.57
CA GLN A 96 4.88 -3.82 -7.43
C GLN A 96 5.25 -4.85 -6.36
N PHE A 97 4.67 -6.05 -6.42
CA PHE A 97 5.01 -7.19 -5.58
C PHE A 97 5.21 -8.44 -6.43
N ASP A 98 6.45 -8.96 -6.45
CA ASP A 98 6.77 -10.22 -7.12
C ASP A 98 6.25 -11.39 -6.26
N PHE A 99 5.20 -12.03 -6.74
CA PHE A 99 4.52 -13.11 -6.05
C PHE A 99 4.05 -14.17 -7.04
N ASP A 100 4.37 -15.44 -6.78
CA ASP A 100 3.91 -16.55 -7.61
C ASP A 100 2.42 -16.84 -7.37
N VAL A 101 1.59 -16.06 -8.07
CA VAL A 101 0.12 -16.20 -8.04
C VAL A 101 -0.32 -17.58 -8.49
N ALA A 102 0.38 -18.19 -9.47
CA ALA A 102 0.00 -19.49 -9.99
C ALA A 102 0.22 -20.59 -8.94
N ALA A 103 1.38 -20.62 -8.29
CA ALA A 103 1.66 -21.59 -7.22
C ALA A 103 0.72 -21.40 -6.02
N ASN A 104 0.37 -20.15 -5.69
CA ASN A 104 -0.38 -19.83 -4.47
C ASN A 104 -1.86 -19.53 -4.70
N PHE A 105 -2.43 -19.90 -5.86
CA PHE A 105 -3.77 -19.46 -6.27
C PHE A 105 -4.91 -19.81 -5.29
N ASN A 106 -4.70 -20.78 -4.39
CA ASN A 106 -5.69 -21.24 -3.41
C ASN A 106 -5.85 -20.32 -2.20
N ILE A 107 -4.95 -19.35 -1.97
CA ILE A 107 -5.06 -18.41 -0.84
C ILE A 107 -6.06 -17.26 -1.12
N PHE A 108 -6.49 -17.13 -2.37
CA PHE A 108 -7.38 -16.06 -2.84
C PHE A 108 -8.84 -16.50 -2.78
N LEU A 109 -9.70 -15.57 -2.38
CA LEU A 109 -11.15 -15.77 -2.36
C LEU A 109 -11.72 -15.74 -3.79
N PRO A 110 -12.93 -16.31 -4.04
CA PRO A 110 -13.51 -16.40 -5.38
C PRO A 110 -13.53 -15.09 -6.16
N GLN A 111 -13.94 -13.99 -5.53
CA GLN A 111 -13.97 -12.66 -6.14
C GLN A 111 -12.57 -12.13 -6.52
N GLU A 112 -11.56 -12.50 -5.75
CA GLU A 112 -10.17 -12.07 -5.96
C GLU A 112 -9.52 -12.87 -7.07
N ARG A 113 -9.82 -14.18 -7.12
CA ARG A 113 -9.44 -15.06 -8.24
C ARG A 113 -10.00 -14.50 -9.54
N LEU A 114 -11.27 -14.09 -9.57
CA LEU A 114 -11.86 -13.45 -10.76
C LEU A 114 -11.12 -12.16 -11.14
N MET A 115 -10.75 -11.32 -10.18
CA MET A 115 -9.96 -10.11 -10.45
C MET A 115 -8.58 -10.44 -11.05
N LEU A 116 -7.86 -11.39 -10.46
CA LEU A 116 -6.55 -11.83 -10.95
C LEU A 116 -6.65 -12.43 -12.35
N LEU A 117 -7.64 -13.28 -12.61
CA LEU A 117 -7.85 -13.90 -13.92
C LEU A 117 -8.22 -12.88 -14.99
N ARG A 118 -9.01 -11.86 -14.65
CA ARG A 118 -9.27 -10.72 -15.55
C ARG A 118 -7.99 -9.96 -15.86
N ALA A 119 -7.16 -9.66 -14.85
CA ALA A 119 -5.87 -9.02 -15.04
C ALA A 119 -4.93 -9.85 -15.94
N VAL A 120 -4.92 -11.18 -15.79
CA VAL A 120 -4.17 -12.09 -16.67
C VAL A 120 -4.70 -12.03 -18.11
N LYS A 121 -6.04 -12.06 -18.28
CA LYS A 121 -6.67 -11.98 -19.60
C LYS A 121 -6.39 -10.65 -20.31
N GLU A 122 -6.37 -9.56 -19.56
CA GLU A 122 -6.06 -8.21 -20.04
C GLU A 122 -4.56 -7.97 -20.24
N GLY A 123 -3.70 -8.95 -19.92
CA GLY A 123 -2.25 -8.83 -20.05
C GLY A 123 -1.58 -7.96 -18.99
N LYS A 124 -2.31 -7.55 -17.95
CA LYS A 124 -1.80 -6.74 -16.82
C LYS A 124 -0.99 -7.59 -15.83
N LEU A 125 -1.27 -8.89 -15.75
CA LEU A 125 -0.61 -9.81 -14.83
C LEU A 125 -0.05 -11.01 -15.61
N SER A 126 1.25 -11.23 -15.53
CA SER A 126 1.90 -12.42 -16.10
C SER A 126 1.96 -13.53 -15.06
N VAL A 127 1.60 -14.76 -15.46
CA VAL A 127 1.59 -15.95 -14.59
C VAL A 127 1.97 -17.18 -15.38
N ASN A 128 2.49 -18.20 -14.69
CA ASN A 128 2.67 -19.52 -15.28
C ASN A 128 1.30 -20.17 -15.55
N LYS A 129 0.85 -20.14 -16.81
CA LYS A 129 -0.46 -20.65 -17.23
C LYS A 129 -0.60 -22.16 -17.04
N PHE A 130 0.49 -22.93 -17.13
CA PHE A 130 0.47 -24.37 -16.93
C PHE A 130 0.13 -24.70 -15.47
N VAL A 131 0.89 -24.14 -14.53
CA VAL A 131 0.66 -24.31 -13.08
C VAL A 131 -0.71 -23.78 -12.66
N LEU A 132 -1.14 -22.65 -13.23
CA LEU A 132 -2.42 -22.05 -12.90
C LEU A 132 -3.59 -22.94 -13.35
N ASN A 133 -3.54 -23.50 -14.57
CA ASN A 133 -4.65 -24.22 -15.18
C ASN A 133 -5.11 -25.44 -14.36
N ASP A 134 -4.21 -26.07 -13.61
CA ASP A 134 -4.51 -27.21 -12.73
C ASP A 134 -5.32 -26.81 -11.49
N LYS A 135 -5.29 -25.52 -11.13
CA LYS A 135 -5.97 -24.96 -9.95
C LYS A 135 -7.29 -24.24 -10.28
N LEU A 136 -7.61 -24.11 -11.57
CA LEU A 136 -8.82 -23.41 -12.02
C LEU A 136 -10.05 -24.33 -11.99
N THR A 137 -11.18 -23.76 -11.63
CA THR A 137 -12.49 -24.34 -11.91
C THR A 137 -12.82 -24.24 -13.41
N ASN A 138 -13.85 -24.97 -13.85
CA ASN A 138 -14.29 -24.91 -15.26
C ASN A 138 -14.74 -23.51 -15.68
N GLU A 139 -15.44 -22.78 -14.80
CA GLU A 139 -15.87 -21.39 -15.07
C GLU A 139 -14.68 -20.43 -15.19
N GLU A 140 -13.68 -20.56 -14.32
CA GLU A 140 -12.46 -19.76 -14.38
C GLU A 140 -11.64 -20.05 -15.64
N ARG A 141 -11.58 -21.31 -16.09
CA ARG A 141 -10.94 -21.67 -17.38
C ARG A 141 -11.67 -21.03 -18.55
N ARG A 142 -13.01 -21.01 -18.54
CA ARG A 142 -13.81 -20.36 -19.59
C ARG A 142 -13.54 -18.87 -19.65
N LEU A 143 -13.44 -18.20 -18.49
CA LEU A 143 -13.13 -16.78 -18.41
C LEU A 143 -11.83 -16.42 -19.16
N LEU A 144 -10.76 -17.20 -18.94
CA LEU A 144 -9.45 -17.00 -19.58
C LEU A 144 -9.45 -17.30 -21.08
N ARG A 145 -10.22 -18.28 -21.55
CA ARG A 145 -10.27 -18.68 -22.98
C ARG A 145 -11.11 -17.75 -23.85
N GLY A 146 -11.91 -16.86 -23.24
CA GLY A 146 -12.88 -16.03 -23.95
C GLY A 146 -14.16 -16.81 -24.26
N ALA A 147 -15.30 -16.14 -24.21
CA ALA A 147 -16.52 -16.71 -24.77
C ALA A 147 -16.29 -16.88 -26.28
N LYS A 148 -16.40 -18.13 -26.76
CA LYS A 148 -16.55 -18.39 -28.19
C LYS A 148 -17.90 -17.85 -28.65
#